data_AF-A0A8J6XWA0-F1
#
_entry.id   AF-A0A8J6XWA0-F1
#
_cell.length_a   1.000
_cell.length_b   1.000
_cell.length_c   1.000
_cell.angle_alpha   90.00
_cell.angle_beta   90.00
_cell.angle_gamma   90.00
#
_symmetry.space_group_name_H-M   'P 1'
#
loop_
_entity.id
_entity.type
_entity.pdbx_description
1 polymer ?
#
loop_
_entity_poly.entity_id
_entity_poly.type
_entity_poly.pdbx_seq_one_letter_code
_entity_poly.pdbx_strand_id
1 'polypeptide(L)'
;MPLCYHLRVTELRRLLAYMRPYLTQMAAAAIMLAIAGALMSMVVATLKPLVNEVLLAQPAAVEESMASEPDQDLLDRVIDWLPVAELSQWLHRNPMMKVPFLIAGIFFIRGILLFLGEYLSRKTGAGVIRDLRADLYSTLIYQSPDFFSEHQTGLVMSRLLNDVQRIQLVTTRVLADLFRVGAMAPAMLILVLIYDWRMTFFALIVLPVMAYPVLRLGKRLRKASTRSQEQIGEAANLLKESVTGVKVIQAFSMEEIAEARFQQALGRLFKVDLQAGKAAAASGPIIEFIGAVAGGALFYIAGTSIAGGSVDPGTFVVVVGGLAFLFMSARRLNQVNVEIQQALAAAKRVFTMMDWPRVIANAPDARPLDNEPQEIHFDHVHYSYPLSEGPALEDIDLRLRRGEMVALVGPSGGGKTTLANLMLRFADPTEGRVAMDAHDLRELTLASVRGNIGLVTQETILFDDTVRLNITAGRGEVPLERVREVAIAAQADDFVMELPDGYETRLG
;
A
#
# COMPACT_ATOMS: atom_id res chain seq x y z
N MET A 1 -0.22 -26.99 -0.88
CA MET A 1 0.42 -25.95 -0.03
C MET A 1 1.83 -25.49 -0.45
N PRO A 2 2.69 -26.26 -1.17
CA PRO A 2 4.05 -25.79 -1.48
C PRO A 2 4.15 -24.74 -2.62
N LEU A 3 3.26 -24.76 -3.63
CA LEU A 3 3.26 -23.77 -4.72
C LEU A 3 2.99 -22.32 -4.24
N CYS A 4 2.16 -22.17 -3.21
CA CYS A 4 1.82 -20.85 -2.65
C CYS A 4 2.98 -20.22 -1.86
N TYR A 5 3.97 -21.03 -1.44
CA TYR A 5 5.14 -20.56 -0.70
C TYR A 5 6.24 -20.08 -1.66
N HIS A 6 6.53 -20.84 -2.72
CA HIS A 6 7.52 -20.45 -3.74
C HIS A 6 7.20 -19.10 -4.42
N LEU A 7 5.94 -18.87 -4.77
CA LEU A 7 5.50 -17.59 -5.37
C LEU A 7 5.62 -16.38 -4.42
N ARG A 8 5.65 -16.56 -3.10
CA ARG A 8 5.84 -15.44 -2.15
C ARG A 8 7.30 -15.01 -2.02
N VAL A 9 8.23 -15.95 -2.22
CA VAL A 9 9.66 -15.71 -2.03
C VAL A 9 10.24 -14.86 -3.17
N THR A 10 9.78 -15.07 -4.40
CA THR A 10 10.18 -14.27 -5.57
C THR A 10 9.76 -12.82 -5.47
N GLU A 11 8.50 -12.53 -5.12
CA GLU A 11 8.01 -11.14 -5.00
C GLU A 11 8.65 -10.39 -3.84
N LEU A 12 8.87 -11.08 -2.71
CA LEU A 12 9.59 -10.52 -1.58
C LEU A 12 11.04 -10.20 -1.97
N ARG A 13 11.70 -11.07 -2.73
CA ARG A 13 13.07 -10.85 -3.21
C ARG A 13 13.16 -9.64 -4.15
N ARG A 14 12.15 -9.42 -5.00
CA ARG A 14 12.07 -8.24 -5.88
C ARG A 14 11.84 -6.96 -5.08
N LEU A 15 10.90 -6.95 -4.12
CA LEU A 15 10.75 -5.80 -3.21
C LEU A 15 12.04 -5.50 -2.46
N LEU A 16 12.71 -6.54 -1.96
CA LEU A 16 14.00 -6.40 -1.28
C LEU A 16 15.07 -5.81 -2.22
N ALA A 17 15.02 -6.09 -3.52
CA ALA A 17 15.94 -5.50 -4.50
C ALA A 17 15.77 -3.97 -4.59
N TYR A 18 14.54 -3.46 -4.61
CA TYR A 18 14.27 -2.02 -4.54
C TYR A 18 14.69 -1.40 -3.21
N MET A 19 14.69 -2.18 -2.13
CA MET A 19 15.13 -1.73 -0.81
C MET A 19 16.66 -1.73 -0.64
N ARG A 20 17.42 -2.45 -1.50
CA ARG A 20 18.88 -2.59 -1.38
C ARG A 20 19.63 -1.26 -1.29
N PRO A 21 19.34 -0.24 -2.13
CA PRO A 21 20.03 1.06 -2.06
C PRO A 21 19.83 1.78 -0.73
N TYR A 22 18.78 1.43 0.02
CA TYR A 22 18.37 2.09 1.25
C TYR A 22 18.59 1.22 2.51
N LEU A 23 19.27 0.07 2.40
CA LEU A 23 19.45 -0.88 3.50
C LEU A 23 20.13 -0.27 4.73
N THR A 24 21.11 0.61 4.54
CA THR A 24 21.84 1.24 5.65
C THR A 24 20.94 2.16 6.48
N GLN A 25 20.12 2.97 5.80
CA GLN A 25 19.16 3.87 6.46
C GLN A 25 18.05 3.07 7.14
N MET A 26 17.59 1.98 6.53
CA MET A 26 16.59 1.12 7.15
C MET A 26 17.13 0.34 8.34
N ALA A 27 18.38 -0.13 8.29
CA ALA A 27 19.04 -0.79 9.42
C ALA A 27 19.22 0.19 10.59
N ALA A 28 19.66 1.42 10.32
CA ALA A 28 19.74 2.47 11.33
C ALA A 28 18.37 2.76 11.96
N ALA A 29 17.32 2.90 11.13
CA ALA A 29 15.95 3.07 11.60
C ALA A 29 15.48 1.89 12.46
N ALA A 30 15.74 0.66 12.03
CA ALA A 30 15.38 -0.56 12.74
C ALA A 30 16.03 -0.62 14.13
N ILE A 31 17.32 -0.30 14.22
CA ILE A 31 18.06 -0.25 15.49
C ILE A 31 17.46 0.83 16.41
N MET A 32 17.25 2.06 15.91
CA MET A 32 16.67 3.15 16.72
C MET A 32 15.27 2.79 17.24
N LEU A 33 14.42 2.22 16.40
CA LEU A 33 13.07 1.81 16.76
C LEU A 33 13.05 0.62 17.72
N ALA A 34 13.96 -0.34 17.53
CA ALA A 34 14.11 -1.47 18.44
C ALA A 34 14.55 -1.00 19.84
N ILE A 35 15.54 -0.11 19.91
CA ILE A 35 15.99 0.50 21.18
C ILE A 35 14.84 1.29 21.81
N ALA A 36 14.13 2.11 21.04
CA ALA A 36 12.98 2.88 21.55
C ALA A 36 11.83 1.97 22.06
N GLY A 37 11.64 0.81 21.44
CA GLY A 37 10.70 -0.22 21.89
C GLY A 37 11.15 -0.87 23.20
N ALA A 38 12.43 -1.26 23.29
CA ALA A 38 13.00 -1.84 24.50
C ALA A 38 13.04 -0.86 25.68
N LEU A 39 13.32 0.43 25.46
CA LEU A 39 13.27 1.47 26.49
C LEU A 39 11.90 1.56 27.18
N MET A 40 10.83 1.12 26.53
CA MET A 40 9.51 1.09 27.14
C MET A 40 9.43 0.10 28.32
N SER A 41 10.15 -1.03 28.28
CA SER A 41 10.19 -1.96 29.42
C SER A 41 10.90 -1.32 30.61
N MET A 42 11.95 -0.53 30.37
CA MET A 42 12.64 0.24 31.41
C MET A 42 11.72 1.27 32.07
N VAL A 43 10.88 1.98 31.30
CA VAL A 43 9.85 2.88 31.87
C VAL A 43 8.89 2.11 32.78
N VAL A 44 8.39 0.96 32.33
CA VAL A 44 7.48 0.15 33.17
C VAL A 44 8.19 -0.33 34.44
N ALA A 45 9.46 -0.73 34.36
CA ALA A 45 10.26 -1.10 35.52
C ALA A 45 10.34 0.01 36.59
N THR A 46 10.43 1.28 36.18
CA THR A 46 10.47 2.43 37.11
C THR A 46 9.17 2.62 37.93
N LEU A 47 8.07 1.94 37.56
CA LEU A 47 6.84 1.99 38.36
C LEU A 47 6.98 1.28 39.71
N LYS A 48 7.82 0.25 39.84
CA LYS A 48 8.01 -0.46 41.12
C LYS A 48 8.54 0.47 42.22
N PRO A 49 9.69 1.15 42.06
CA PRO A 49 10.19 2.05 43.10
C PRO A 49 9.27 3.25 43.32
N LEU A 50 8.58 3.73 42.28
CA LEU A 50 7.58 4.80 42.44
C LEU A 50 6.41 4.36 43.35
N VAL A 51 5.91 3.14 43.17
CA VAL A 51 4.81 2.62 43.99
C VAL A 51 5.29 2.32 45.41
N ASN A 52 6.41 1.62 45.56
CA ASN A 52 6.90 1.18 46.87
C ASN A 52 7.47 2.33 47.71
N GLU A 53 8.33 3.18 47.14
CA GLU A 53 9.10 4.19 47.88
C GLU A 53 8.44 5.59 47.90
N VAL A 54 7.49 5.86 47.01
CA VAL A 54 6.85 7.19 46.91
C VAL A 54 5.37 7.14 47.25
N LEU A 55 4.60 6.20 46.70
CA LEU A 55 3.15 6.11 46.93
C LEU A 55 2.77 5.35 48.20
N LEU A 56 3.50 4.28 48.52
CA LEU A 56 3.23 3.40 49.66
C LEU A 56 4.28 3.54 50.78
N ALA A 57 5.10 4.59 50.73
CA ALA A 57 6.12 4.87 51.74
C ALA A 57 5.51 4.90 53.14
N GLN A 58 5.71 3.84 53.93
CA GLN A 58 5.41 3.87 55.36
C GLN A 58 6.57 4.56 56.10
N PRO A 59 6.29 5.40 57.12
CA PRO A 59 7.34 6.14 57.83
C PRO A 59 8.32 5.29 58.67
N ALA A 60 8.16 3.96 58.74
CA ALA A 60 8.98 3.12 59.60
C ALA A 60 9.01 1.66 59.12
N ALA A 61 9.95 1.33 58.24
CA ALA A 61 10.48 -0.03 58.06
C ALA A 61 11.75 0.04 57.19
N VAL A 62 12.78 0.71 57.68
CA VAL A 62 14.11 0.76 57.03
C VAL A 62 15.01 -0.39 57.50
N GLU A 63 14.58 -1.27 58.41
CA GLU A 63 15.54 -2.15 59.12
C GLU A 63 15.36 -3.67 59.02
N GLU A 64 14.33 -4.23 58.39
CA GLU A 64 14.22 -5.70 58.30
C GLU A 64 13.72 -6.19 56.94
N SER A 65 14.66 -6.33 55.99
CA SER A 65 14.53 -7.36 54.95
C SER A 65 15.91 -7.79 54.45
N MET A 66 16.69 -8.38 55.36
CA MET A 66 17.76 -9.32 55.00
C MET A 66 17.31 -10.72 55.44
N ALA A 67 16.48 -11.36 54.63
CA ALA A 67 16.17 -12.77 54.79
C ALA A 67 16.03 -13.44 53.41
N SER A 68 17.19 -13.94 52.93
CA SER A 68 17.40 -15.07 52.03
C SER A 68 16.21 -15.56 51.18
N GLU A 69 16.23 -15.28 49.87
CA GLU A 69 15.57 -16.12 48.87
C GLU A 69 16.55 -17.20 48.36
N PRO A 70 16.10 -18.45 48.08
CA PRO A 70 16.97 -19.51 47.62
C PRO A 70 17.14 -19.51 46.08
N ASP A 71 18.41 -19.58 45.68
CA ASP A 71 18.97 -20.04 44.38
C ASP A 71 18.50 -19.29 43.11
N GLN A 72 19.01 -18.05 42.94
CA GLN A 72 18.83 -17.17 41.77
C GLN A 72 20.15 -16.85 41.03
N ASP A 73 21.11 -17.77 41.00
CA ASP A 73 22.48 -17.53 40.47
C ASP A 73 22.54 -17.19 38.95
N LEU A 74 21.45 -17.42 38.20
CA LEU A 74 21.28 -17.02 36.79
C LEU A 74 20.47 -15.72 36.62
N LEU A 75 19.58 -15.39 37.56
CA LEU A 75 18.77 -14.17 37.53
C LEU A 75 19.59 -12.96 37.98
N ASP A 76 20.44 -13.14 39.00
CA ASP A 76 21.35 -12.09 39.48
C ASP A 76 22.34 -11.65 38.39
N ARG A 77 22.87 -12.59 37.58
CA ARG A 77 23.77 -12.26 36.46
C ARG A 77 23.11 -11.51 35.30
N VAL A 78 21.79 -11.69 35.11
CA VAL A 78 21.02 -10.96 34.09
C VAL A 78 20.61 -9.59 34.61
N ILE A 79 20.31 -9.49 35.91
CA ILE A 79 20.01 -8.23 36.60
C ILE A 79 21.28 -7.36 36.70
N ASP A 80 22.48 -7.93 36.86
CA ASP A 80 23.77 -7.22 36.81
C ASP A 80 24.10 -6.65 35.42
N TRP A 81 23.61 -7.27 34.34
CA TRP A 81 23.77 -6.76 32.98
C TRP A 81 22.83 -5.58 32.67
N LEU A 82 21.76 -5.43 33.46
CA LEU A 82 20.89 -4.27 33.44
C LEU A 82 21.41 -3.26 34.49
N PRO A 83 21.45 -1.95 34.21
CA PRO A 83 21.85 -0.96 35.21
C PRO A 83 20.70 -0.73 36.22
N VAL A 84 20.20 -1.79 36.85
CA VAL A 84 19.08 -1.75 37.79
C VAL A 84 19.59 -1.66 39.23
N ALA A 85 20.71 -2.31 39.56
CA ALA A 85 21.30 -2.28 40.90
C ALA A 85 22.02 -0.95 41.24
N GLU A 86 22.75 -0.36 40.29
CA GLU A 86 23.36 0.98 40.48
C GLU A 86 22.29 2.09 40.48
N LEU A 87 21.24 1.91 39.68
CA LEU A 87 20.11 2.83 39.58
C LEU A 87 19.25 2.79 40.85
N SER A 88 19.00 1.61 41.44
CA SER A 88 18.27 1.49 42.70
C SER A 88 19.02 2.18 43.86
N GLN A 89 20.34 1.97 43.98
CA GLN A 89 21.17 2.68 44.97
C GLN A 89 21.18 4.20 44.75
N TRP A 90 21.20 4.68 43.50
CA TRP A 90 21.12 6.12 43.20
C TRP A 90 19.74 6.71 43.50
N LEU A 91 18.65 5.96 43.29
CA LEU A 91 17.28 6.36 43.61
C LEU A 91 17.05 6.53 45.11
N HIS A 92 17.56 5.61 45.94
CA HIS A 92 17.31 5.59 47.40
C HIS A 92 17.72 6.87 48.14
N ARG A 93 18.68 7.64 47.61
CA ARG A 93 19.13 8.87 48.27
C ARG A 93 18.15 10.05 48.12
N ASN A 94 17.23 10.04 47.15
CA ASN A 94 16.17 11.06 46.91
C ASN A 94 15.14 10.59 45.84
N PRO A 95 14.29 9.58 46.13
CA PRO A 95 13.44 8.94 45.11
C PRO A 95 12.38 9.89 44.53
N MET A 96 11.81 10.79 45.34
CA MET A 96 10.76 11.74 44.92
C MET A 96 11.19 12.74 43.84
N MET A 97 12.44 13.24 43.86
CA MET A 97 12.94 14.13 42.81
C MET A 97 13.50 13.35 41.62
N LYS A 98 14.23 12.26 41.87
CA LYS A 98 15.02 11.58 40.84
C LYS A 98 14.18 10.73 39.88
N VAL A 99 13.10 10.11 40.35
CA VAL A 99 12.23 9.26 39.52
C VAL A 99 11.54 10.04 38.39
N PRO A 100 10.91 11.22 38.64
CA PRO A 100 10.32 12.02 37.57
C PRO A 100 11.34 12.48 36.52
N PHE A 101 12.54 12.92 36.93
CA PHE A 101 13.60 13.33 35.98
C PHE A 101 14.13 12.16 35.16
N LEU A 102 14.27 10.98 35.76
CA LEU A 102 14.65 9.77 35.05
C LEU A 102 13.60 9.38 34.01
N ILE A 103 12.32 9.34 34.41
CA ILE A 103 11.21 9.05 33.49
C ILE A 103 11.19 10.07 32.33
N ALA A 104 11.28 11.36 32.64
CA ALA A 104 11.34 12.42 31.63
C ALA A 104 12.53 12.24 30.67
N GLY A 105 13.72 11.90 31.20
CA GLY A 105 14.91 11.61 30.41
C GLY A 105 14.74 10.42 29.47
N ILE A 106 14.18 9.30 29.98
CA ILE A 106 13.89 8.12 29.16
C ILE A 106 12.87 8.47 28.06
N PHE A 107 11.78 9.17 28.38
CA PHE A 107 10.78 9.59 27.41
C PHE A 107 11.35 10.56 26.37
N PHE A 108 12.26 11.45 26.76
CA PHE A 108 12.93 12.37 25.85
C PHE A 108 13.83 11.62 24.86
N ILE A 109 14.71 10.74 25.35
CA ILE A 109 15.58 9.90 24.50
C ILE A 109 14.73 9.01 23.60
N ARG A 110 13.70 8.36 24.16
CA ARG A 110 12.76 7.54 23.40
C ARG A 110 12.05 8.36 22.32
N GLY A 111 11.64 9.59 22.62
CA GLY A 111 11.02 10.50 21.68
C GLY A 111 11.94 10.82 20.49
N ILE A 112 13.21 11.13 20.76
CA ILE A 112 14.22 11.35 19.71
C ILE A 112 14.43 10.11 18.85
N LEU A 113 14.59 8.93 19.48
CA LEU A 113 14.79 7.67 18.74
C LEU A 113 13.57 7.29 17.90
N LEU A 114 12.35 7.50 18.42
CA LEU A 114 11.12 7.29 17.66
C LEU A 114 11.03 8.25 16.48
N PHE A 115 11.30 9.53 16.69
CA PHE A 115 11.26 10.52 15.62
C PHE A 115 12.28 10.20 14.52
N LEU A 116 13.56 9.99 14.88
CA LEU A 116 14.62 9.68 13.92
C LEU A 116 14.37 8.36 13.19
N GLY A 117 13.96 7.33 13.94
CA GLY A 117 13.63 6.01 13.38
C GLY A 117 12.46 6.07 12.41
N GLU A 118 11.35 6.70 12.80
CA GLU A 118 10.18 6.87 11.92
C GLU A 118 10.48 7.74 10.71
N TYR A 119 11.26 8.82 10.87
CA TYR A 119 11.67 9.67 9.75
C TYR A 119 12.53 8.91 8.75
N LEU A 120 13.56 8.17 9.21
CA LEU A 120 14.43 7.36 8.35
C LEU A 120 13.66 6.25 7.64
N SER A 121 12.71 5.58 8.32
CA SER A 121 11.82 4.60 7.70
C SER A 121 10.92 5.23 6.63
N ARG A 122 10.32 6.39 6.91
CA ARG A 122 9.49 7.11 5.91
C ARG A 122 10.30 7.57 4.72
N LYS A 123 11.50 8.11 4.94
CA LYS A 123 12.42 8.55 3.87
C LYS A 123 12.81 7.38 2.97
N THR A 124 13.21 6.26 3.58
CA THR A 124 13.54 5.02 2.86
C THR A 124 12.34 4.51 2.06
N GLY A 125 11.18 4.39 2.71
CA GLY A 125 9.97 3.89 2.05
C GLY A 125 9.49 4.79 0.91
N ALA A 126 9.62 6.12 1.05
CA ALA A 126 9.31 7.06 -0.02
C ALA A 126 10.25 6.91 -1.22
N GLY A 127 11.55 6.69 -0.99
CA GLY A 127 12.54 6.42 -2.05
C GLY A 127 12.21 5.14 -2.83
N VAL A 128 11.97 4.04 -2.13
CA VAL A 128 11.57 2.75 -2.72
C VAL A 128 10.32 2.90 -3.60
N ILE A 129 9.32 3.65 -3.14
CA ILE A 129 8.06 3.82 -3.86
C ILE A 129 8.20 4.78 -5.04
N ARG A 130 9.05 5.79 -4.94
CA ARG A 130 9.40 6.64 -6.08
C ARG A 130 9.99 5.80 -7.21
N ASP A 131 10.98 4.97 -6.89
CA ASP A 131 11.68 4.13 -7.87
C ASP A 131 10.72 3.09 -8.49
N LEU A 132 9.89 2.45 -7.66
CA LEU A 132 8.86 1.52 -8.12
C LEU A 132 7.82 2.19 -9.04
N ARG A 133 7.37 3.41 -8.72
CA ARG A 133 6.43 4.16 -9.57
C ARG A 133 7.07 4.57 -10.89
N ALA A 134 8.34 4.98 -10.87
CA ALA A 134 9.07 5.35 -12.07
C ALA A 134 9.22 4.15 -13.02
N ASP A 135 9.61 2.98 -12.50
CA ASP A 135 9.76 1.77 -13.31
C ASP A 135 8.41 1.26 -13.83
N LEU A 136 7.36 1.28 -13.01
CA LEU A 136 6.01 0.91 -13.43
C LEU A 136 5.48 1.86 -14.52
N TYR A 137 5.66 3.17 -14.35
CA TYR A 137 5.25 4.17 -15.34
C TYR A 137 6.02 4.00 -16.65
N SER A 138 7.34 3.78 -16.58
CA SER A 138 8.17 3.47 -17.75
C SER A 138 7.63 2.24 -18.48
N THR A 139 7.39 1.13 -17.78
CA THR A 139 6.84 -0.07 -18.41
C THR A 139 5.51 0.16 -19.09
N LEU A 140 4.63 1.03 -18.54
CA LEU A 140 3.33 1.33 -19.12
C LEU A 140 3.40 2.20 -20.37
N ILE A 141 4.17 3.29 -20.35
CA ILE A 141 4.19 4.24 -21.46
C ILE A 141 4.82 3.65 -22.73
N TYR A 142 5.62 2.60 -22.58
CA TYR A 142 6.20 1.84 -23.70
C TYR A 142 5.32 0.68 -24.18
N GLN A 143 4.10 0.48 -23.64
CA GLN A 143 3.16 -0.50 -24.19
C GLN A 143 2.48 -0.01 -25.46
N SER A 144 1.96 -0.93 -26.26
CA SER A 144 1.19 -0.62 -27.46
C SER A 144 -0.19 -0.03 -27.11
N PRO A 145 -0.81 0.73 -28.02
CA PRO A 145 -2.22 1.15 -27.86
C PRO A 145 -3.19 -0.04 -27.72
N ASP A 146 -2.94 -1.16 -28.40
CA ASP A 146 -3.77 -2.37 -28.29
C ASP A 146 -3.80 -2.90 -26.85
N PHE A 147 -2.66 -2.85 -26.14
CA PHE A 147 -2.59 -3.25 -24.75
C PHE A 147 -3.56 -2.45 -23.85
N PHE A 148 -3.75 -1.16 -24.11
CA PHE A 148 -4.71 -0.32 -23.38
C PHE A 148 -6.17 -0.55 -23.81
N SER A 149 -6.38 -1.13 -24.99
CA SER A 149 -7.70 -1.61 -25.40
C SER A 149 -8.08 -2.90 -24.68
N GLU A 150 -7.10 -3.79 -24.44
CA GLU A 150 -7.31 -5.03 -23.67
C GLU A 150 -7.45 -4.81 -22.17
N HIS A 151 -6.68 -3.85 -21.64
CA HIS A 151 -6.61 -3.57 -20.22
C HIS A 151 -7.29 -2.23 -19.94
N GLN A 152 -8.50 -2.29 -19.35
CA GLN A 152 -9.24 -1.09 -18.95
C GLN A 152 -8.33 -0.08 -18.23
N THR A 153 -8.31 1.17 -18.70
CA THR A 153 -7.49 2.25 -18.12
C THR A 153 -7.71 2.40 -16.61
N GLY A 154 -8.94 2.16 -16.14
CA GLY A 154 -9.26 2.16 -14.71
C GLY A 154 -8.51 1.07 -13.90
N LEU A 155 -8.27 -0.10 -14.49
CA LEU A 155 -7.47 -1.16 -13.85
C LEU A 155 -6.00 -0.76 -13.74
N VAL A 156 -5.44 -0.19 -14.81
CA VAL A 156 -4.06 0.33 -14.84
C VAL A 156 -3.87 1.42 -13.78
N MET A 157 -4.77 2.40 -13.74
CA MET A 157 -4.77 3.48 -12.75
C MET A 157 -4.91 2.96 -11.31
N SER A 158 -5.83 2.03 -11.08
CA SER A 158 -6.03 1.44 -9.75
C SER A 158 -4.79 0.69 -9.27
N ARG A 159 -4.08 -0.03 -10.15
CA ARG A 159 -2.82 -0.70 -9.79
C ARG A 159 -1.71 0.32 -9.47
N LEU A 160 -1.56 1.35 -10.30
CA LEU A 160 -0.52 2.37 -10.10
C LEU A 160 -0.75 3.21 -8.83
N LEU A 161 -2.00 3.51 -8.49
CA LEU A 161 -2.34 4.32 -7.32
C LEU A 161 -2.57 3.46 -6.06
N ASN A 162 -3.57 2.57 -6.09
CA ASN A 162 -4.02 1.86 -4.89
C ASN A 162 -3.08 0.71 -4.49
N ASP A 163 -2.63 -0.11 -5.43
CA ASP A 163 -1.76 -1.24 -5.09
C ASP A 163 -0.37 -0.78 -4.67
N VAL A 164 0.21 0.20 -5.36
CA VAL A 164 1.47 0.83 -4.93
C VAL A 164 1.32 1.50 -3.57
N GLN A 165 0.20 2.16 -3.27
CA GLN A 165 -0.04 2.76 -1.96
C GLN A 165 -0.07 1.71 -0.83
N ARG A 166 -0.59 0.49 -1.09
CA ARG A 166 -0.53 -0.60 -0.10
C ARG A 166 0.91 -1.05 0.18
N ILE A 167 1.75 -1.10 -0.85
CA ILE A 167 3.19 -1.39 -0.71
C ILE A 167 3.90 -0.26 0.05
N GLN A 168 3.52 1.00 -0.21
CA GLN A 168 4.04 2.18 0.46
C GLN A 168 3.75 2.16 1.96
N LEU A 169 2.53 1.78 2.36
CA LEU A 169 2.17 1.65 3.78
C LEU A 169 3.11 0.68 4.51
N VAL A 170 3.44 -0.45 3.87
CA VAL A 170 4.34 -1.44 4.47
C VAL A 170 5.78 -0.93 4.61
N THR A 171 6.32 -0.37 3.54
CA THR A 171 7.71 0.13 3.51
C THR A 171 7.95 1.35 4.41
N THR A 172 6.92 2.18 4.65
CA THR A 172 7.06 3.41 5.46
C THR A 172 6.67 3.25 6.92
N ARG A 173 5.64 2.45 7.24
CA ARG A 173 5.05 2.37 8.60
C ARG A 173 5.11 0.99 9.20
N VAL A 174 4.73 -0.05 8.45
CA VAL A 174 4.54 -1.40 9.01
C VAL A 174 5.86 -2.02 9.42
N LEU A 175 6.92 -1.84 8.62
CA LEU A 175 8.26 -2.29 9.00
C LEU A 175 8.77 -1.57 10.25
N ALA A 176 8.53 -0.26 10.35
CA ALA A 176 8.90 0.51 11.54
C ALA A 176 8.19 -0.01 12.81
N ASP A 177 6.88 -0.27 12.69
CA ASP A 177 6.11 -0.90 13.77
C ASP A 177 6.59 -2.30 14.10
N LEU A 178 6.98 -3.10 13.10
CA LEU A 178 7.53 -4.44 13.32
C LEU A 178 8.83 -4.38 14.11
N PHE A 179 9.75 -3.47 13.80
CA PHE A 179 11.00 -3.32 14.55
C PHE A 179 10.75 -2.84 15.99
N ARG A 180 9.89 -1.82 16.15
CA ARG A 180 9.55 -1.27 17.47
C ARG A 180 8.84 -2.28 18.35
N VAL A 181 7.73 -2.84 17.87
CA VAL A 181 6.90 -3.77 18.64
C VAL A 181 7.59 -5.13 18.77
N GLY A 182 8.32 -5.56 17.75
CA GLY A 182 9.10 -6.78 17.76
C GLY A 182 10.25 -6.78 18.77
N ALA A 183 10.79 -5.61 19.13
CA ALA A 183 11.74 -5.48 20.24
C ALA A 183 11.02 -5.26 21.59
N MET A 184 9.96 -4.46 21.60
CA MET A 184 9.19 -4.15 22.81
C MET A 184 8.54 -5.40 23.44
N ALA A 185 7.92 -6.26 22.63
CA ALA A 185 7.24 -7.46 23.13
C ALA A 185 8.17 -8.43 23.89
N PRO A 186 9.30 -8.89 23.32
CA PRO A 186 10.22 -9.75 24.07
C PRO A 186 10.85 -9.03 25.26
N ALA A 187 11.22 -7.75 25.13
CA ALA A 187 11.74 -6.97 26.27
C ALA A 187 10.74 -6.89 27.44
N MET A 188 9.45 -6.71 27.13
CA MET A 188 8.39 -6.66 28.14
C MET A 188 8.09 -8.06 28.73
N LEU A 189 8.16 -9.11 27.92
CA LEU A 189 7.98 -10.49 28.38
C LEU A 189 9.10 -10.88 29.36
N ILE A 190 10.35 -10.57 29.00
CA ILE A 190 11.51 -10.79 29.86
C ILE A 190 11.36 -10.01 31.16
N LEU A 191 10.99 -8.72 31.08
CA LEU A 191 10.77 -7.88 32.28
C LEU A 191 9.77 -8.53 33.23
N VAL A 192 8.58 -8.88 32.74
CA VAL A 192 7.50 -9.37 33.60
C VAL A 192 7.82 -10.75 34.20
N LEU A 193 8.52 -11.62 33.45
CA LEU A 193 9.03 -12.90 33.96
C LEU A 193 10.11 -12.75 35.04
N ILE A 194 11.01 -11.76 34.91
CA ILE A 194 12.03 -11.46 35.93
C ILE A 194 11.37 -10.99 37.23
N TYR A 195 10.33 -10.16 37.14
CA TYR A 195 9.68 -9.57 38.30
C TYR A 195 8.81 -10.58 39.08
N ASP A 196 7.98 -11.36 38.39
CA ASP A 196 7.26 -12.46 39.01
C ASP A 196 6.81 -13.48 37.96
N TRP A 197 7.55 -14.59 37.83
CA TRP A 197 7.22 -15.63 36.86
C TRP A 197 5.90 -16.36 37.19
N ARG A 198 5.51 -16.50 38.47
CA ARG A 198 4.30 -17.23 38.88
C ARG A 198 3.03 -16.47 38.50
N MET A 199 2.98 -15.18 38.87
CA MET A 199 1.92 -14.25 38.52
C MET A 199 1.85 -14.03 37.02
N THR A 200 3.01 -13.96 36.34
CA THR A 200 3.08 -13.87 34.87
C THR A 200 2.46 -15.08 34.19
N PHE A 201 2.87 -16.30 34.56
CA PHE A 201 2.30 -17.53 33.98
C PHE A 201 0.81 -17.66 34.24
N PHE A 202 0.38 -17.33 35.46
CA PHE A 202 -1.04 -17.32 35.81
C PHE A 202 -1.82 -16.36 34.90
N ALA A 203 -1.36 -15.12 34.76
CA ALA A 203 -2.01 -14.14 33.91
C ALA A 203 -1.94 -14.52 32.42
N LEU A 204 -0.85 -15.12 31.96
CA LEU A 204 -0.69 -15.61 30.60
C LEU A 204 -1.66 -16.77 30.27
N ILE A 205 -2.17 -17.49 31.27
CA ILE A 205 -3.20 -18.53 31.09
C ILE A 205 -4.60 -17.93 31.25
N VAL A 206 -4.83 -17.14 32.29
CA VAL A 206 -6.16 -16.62 32.62
C VAL A 206 -6.61 -15.54 31.64
N LEU A 207 -5.72 -14.64 31.20
CA LEU A 207 -6.11 -13.59 30.26
C LEU A 207 -6.57 -14.16 28.90
N PRO A 208 -5.91 -15.15 28.28
CA PRO A 208 -6.45 -15.80 27.07
C PRO A 208 -7.77 -16.52 27.28
N VAL A 209 -7.96 -17.19 28.43
CA VAL A 209 -9.23 -17.86 28.77
C VAL A 209 -10.36 -16.83 28.88
N MET A 210 -10.10 -15.71 29.55
CA MET A 210 -11.05 -14.60 29.66
C MET A 210 -11.25 -13.87 28.32
N ALA A 211 -10.24 -13.82 27.45
CA ALA A 211 -10.33 -13.22 26.13
C ALA A 211 -11.03 -14.11 25.09
N TYR A 212 -11.12 -15.43 25.31
CA TYR A 212 -11.72 -16.37 24.36
C TYR A 212 -13.19 -16.04 23.99
N PRO A 213 -14.10 -15.73 24.94
CA PRO A 213 -15.45 -15.27 24.62
C PRO A 213 -15.46 -14.00 23.77
N VAL A 214 -14.57 -13.04 24.07
CA VAL A 214 -14.43 -11.78 23.32
C VAL A 214 -14.00 -12.05 21.87
N LEU A 215 -13.01 -12.93 21.68
CA LEU A 215 -12.56 -13.35 20.34
C LEU A 215 -13.68 -14.04 19.55
N ARG A 216 -14.48 -14.87 20.21
CA ARG A 216 -15.63 -15.55 19.57
C ARG A 216 -16.72 -14.55 19.16
N LEU A 217 -17.01 -13.57 20.02
CA LEU A 217 -17.95 -12.50 19.73
C LEU A 217 -17.46 -11.63 18.56
N GLY A 218 -16.17 -11.29 18.54
CA GLY A 218 -15.53 -10.58 17.44
C GLY A 218 -15.61 -11.33 16.11
N LYS A 219 -15.44 -12.66 16.11
CA LYS A 219 -15.64 -13.49 14.89
C LYS A 219 -17.09 -13.43 14.39
N ARG A 220 -18.08 -13.47 15.28
CA ARG A 220 -19.51 -13.34 14.90
C ARG A 220 -19.81 -11.96 14.32
N LEU A 221 -19.32 -10.89 14.97
CA LEU A 221 -19.45 -9.53 14.48
C LEU A 221 -18.84 -9.38 13.09
N ARG A 222 -17.60 -9.84 12.90
CA ARG A 222 -16.92 -9.80 11.60
C ARG A 222 -17.72 -10.51 10.51
N LYS A 223 -18.28 -11.70 10.80
CA LYS A 223 -19.13 -12.44 9.84
C LYS A 223 -20.41 -11.67 9.50
N ALA A 224 -21.04 -11.02 10.47
CA ALA A 224 -22.22 -10.19 10.25
C ALA A 224 -21.89 -8.94 9.41
N SER A 225 -20.78 -8.25 9.73
CA SER A 225 -20.29 -7.11 8.95
C SER A 225 -19.93 -7.49 7.51
N THR A 226 -19.33 -8.66 7.27
CA THR A 226 -19.06 -9.16 5.92
C THR A 226 -20.34 -9.34 5.11
N ARG A 227 -21.38 -9.94 5.71
CA ARG A 227 -22.69 -10.09 5.05
C ARG A 227 -23.35 -8.74 4.75
N SER A 228 -23.20 -7.76 5.64
CA SER A 228 -23.66 -6.39 5.41
C SER A 228 -23.00 -5.79 4.18
N GLN A 229 -21.66 -5.90 4.07
CA GLN A 229 -20.91 -5.43 2.90
C GLN A 229 -21.32 -6.15 1.60
N GLU A 230 -21.61 -7.45 1.64
CA GLU A 230 -22.14 -8.18 0.49
C GLU A 230 -23.49 -7.60 0.01
N GLN A 231 -24.39 -7.26 0.95
CA GLN A 231 -25.69 -6.65 0.63
C GLN A 231 -25.56 -5.19 0.13
N ILE A 232 -24.60 -4.43 0.66
CA ILE A 232 -24.25 -3.10 0.11
C ILE A 232 -23.77 -3.25 -1.34
N GLY A 233 -22.94 -4.25 -1.64
CA GLY A 233 -22.47 -4.53 -2.99
C GLY A 233 -23.62 -4.88 -3.95
N GLU A 234 -24.60 -5.66 -3.48
CA GLU A 234 -25.81 -5.98 -4.25
C GLU A 234 -26.64 -4.73 -4.57
N ALA A 235 -26.87 -3.87 -3.57
CA ALA A 235 -27.57 -2.59 -3.77
C ALA A 235 -26.81 -1.65 -4.71
N ALA A 236 -25.47 -1.56 -4.57
CA ALA A 236 -24.63 -0.76 -5.44
C ALA A 236 -24.65 -1.25 -6.90
N ASN A 237 -24.66 -2.57 -7.11
CA ASN A 237 -24.79 -3.16 -8.45
C ASN A 237 -26.13 -2.84 -9.09
N LEU A 238 -27.24 -2.95 -8.34
CA LEU A 238 -28.56 -2.53 -8.81
C LEU A 238 -28.58 -1.05 -9.19
N LEU A 239 -28.00 -0.18 -8.34
CA LEU A 239 -27.89 1.24 -8.64
C LEU A 239 -27.07 1.48 -9.92
N LYS A 240 -25.94 0.79 -10.08
CA LYS A 240 -25.10 0.87 -11.29
C LYS A 240 -25.88 0.44 -12.54
N GLU A 241 -26.62 -0.66 -12.47
CA GLU A 241 -27.48 -1.15 -13.56
C GLU A 241 -28.54 -0.10 -13.91
N SER A 242 -29.24 0.45 -12.92
CA SER A 242 -30.27 1.47 -13.12
C SER A 242 -29.72 2.77 -13.71
N VAL A 243 -28.56 3.25 -13.25
CA VAL A 243 -27.93 4.48 -13.78
C VAL A 243 -27.42 4.26 -15.21
N THR A 244 -26.77 3.13 -15.47
CA THR A 244 -26.27 2.79 -16.82
C THR A 244 -27.44 2.62 -17.80
N GLY A 245 -28.51 1.98 -17.35
CA GLY A 245 -29.73 1.72 -18.11
C GLY A 245 -30.80 2.81 -18.00
N VAL A 246 -30.49 4.01 -17.47
CA VAL A 246 -31.50 5.01 -17.13
C VAL A 246 -32.36 5.41 -18.33
N LYS A 247 -31.75 5.50 -19.52
CA LYS A 247 -32.46 5.78 -20.78
C LYS A 247 -33.49 4.70 -21.11
N VAL A 248 -33.18 3.43 -20.85
CA VAL A 248 -34.10 2.30 -21.07
C VAL A 248 -35.23 2.35 -20.04
N ILE A 249 -34.89 2.54 -18.75
CA ILE A 249 -35.89 2.63 -17.68
C ILE A 249 -36.92 3.72 -17.98
N GLN A 250 -36.47 4.91 -18.39
CA GLN A 250 -37.34 6.04 -18.73
C GLN A 250 -38.11 5.81 -20.04
N ALA A 251 -37.46 5.25 -21.07
CA ALA A 251 -38.12 4.99 -22.36
C ALA A 251 -39.27 3.98 -22.26
N PHE A 252 -39.20 3.04 -21.32
CA PHE A 252 -40.22 2.02 -21.08
C PHE A 252 -41.05 2.26 -19.81
N SER A 253 -40.93 3.43 -19.17
CA SER A 253 -41.65 3.81 -17.94
C SER A 253 -41.58 2.75 -16.82
N MET A 254 -40.37 2.24 -16.53
CA MET A 254 -40.12 1.18 -15.56
C MET A 254 -39.68 1.69 -14.17
N GLU A 255 -39.87 2.97 -13.87
CA GLU A 255 -39.34 3.63 -12.67
C GLU A 255 -39.84 2.97 -11.38
N GLU A 256 -41.14 2.69 -11.27
CA GLU A 256 -41.72 2.03 -10.08
C GLU A 256 -41.16 0.63 -9.86
N ILE A 257 -40.88 -0.11 -10.95
CA ILE A 257 -40.29 -1.45 -10.89
C ILE A 257 -38.85 -1.37 -10.38
N ALA A 258 -38.07 -0.43 -10.92
CA ALA A 258 -36.69 -0.19 -10.51
C ALA A 258 -36.62 0.23 -9.04
N GLU A 259 -37.51 1.15 -8.62
CA GLU A 259 -37.62 1.59 -7.23
C GLU A 259 -37.97 0.42 -6.30
N ALA A 260 -39.00 -0.37 -6.62
CA ALA A 260 -39.42 -1.51 -5.79
C ALA A 260 -38.30 -2.55 -5.61
N ARG A 261 -37.53 -2.84 -6.68
CA ARG A 261 -36.36 -3.74 -6.61
C ARG A 261 -35.28 -3.18 -5.69
N PHE A 262 -35.01 -1.88 -5.78
CA PHE A 262 -34.02 -1.23 -4.91
C PHE A 262 -34.47 -1.21 -3.44
N GLN A 263 -35.73 -0.86 -3.16
CA GLN A 263 -36.31 -0.93 -1.82
C GLN A 263 -36.23 -2.35 -1.22
N GLN A 264 -36.46 -3.39 -2.02
CA GLN A 264 -36.33 -4.77 -1.57
C GLN A 264 -34.88 -5.11 -1.17
N ALA A 265 -33.89 -4.64 -1.94
CA ALA A 265 -32.47 -4.79 -1.62
C ALA A 265 -32.11 -4.04 -0.33
N LEU A 266 -32.59 -2.79 -0.16
CA LEU A 266 -32.42 -2.03 1.08
C LEU A 266 -33.05 -2.73 2.29
N GLY A 267 -34.20 -3.38 2.12
CA GLY A 267 -34.84 -4.16 3.18
C GLY A 267 -34.01 -5.38 3.61
N ARG A 268 -33.32 -6.05 2.68
CA ARG A 268 -32.37 -7.12 3.00
C ARG A 268 -31.14 -6.57 3.73
N LEU A 269 -30.58 -5.48 3.23
CA LEU A 269 -29.46 -4.76 3.86
C LEU A 269 -29.81 -4.36 5.30
N PHE A 270 -30.95 -3.72 5.52
CA PHE A 270 -31.42 -3.31 6.84
C PHE A 270 -31.48 -4.48 7.83
N LYS A 271 -32.00 -5.65 7.42
CA LYS A 271 -32.07 -6.84 8.28
C LYS A 271 -30.68 -7.33 8.69
N VAL A 272 -29.72 -7.33 7.77
CA VAL A 272 -28.34 -7.77 8.04
C VAL A 272 -27.60 -6.75 8.90
N ASP A 273 -27.78 -5.46 8.62
CA ASP A 273 -27.22 -4.37 9.43
C ASP A 273 -27.75 -4.39 10.85
N LEU A 274 -29.04 -4.64 11.06
CA LEU A 274 -29.59 -4.78 12.40
C LEU A 274 -29.00 -5.98 13.14
N GLN A 275 -28.72 -7.10 12.46
CA GLN A 275 -28.04 -8.26 13.07
C GLN A 275 -26.60 -7.93 13.45
N ALA A 276 -25.87 -7.21 12.59
CA ALA A 276 -24.52 -6.74 12.88
C ALA A 276 -24.51 -5.75 14.03
N GLY A 277 -25.45 -4.80 14.04
CA GLY A 277 -25.65 -3.81 15.08
C GLY A 277 -25.96 -4.44 16.44
N LYS A 278 -26.82 -5.48 16.49
CA LYS A 278 -27.07 -6.25 17.73
C LYS A 278 -25.81 -6.90 18.27
N ALA A 279 -25.01 -7.52 17.40
CA ALA A 279 -23.75 -8.14 17.80
C ALA A 279 -22.73 -7.09 18.29
N ALA A 280 -22.70 -5.90 17.66
CA ALA A 280 -21.84 -4.79 18.06
C ALA A 280 -22.28 -4.20 19.41
N ALA A 281 -23.57 -3.92 19.59
CA ALA A 281 -24.13 -3.38 20.82
C ALA A 281 -23.93 -4.32 22.02
N ALA A 282 -24.08 -5.64 21.81
CA ALA A 282 -23.81 -6.63 22.86
C ALA A 282 -22.32 -6.74 23.24
N SER A 283 -21.40 -6.29 22.37
CA SER A 283 -19.96 -6.45 22.62
C SER A 283 -19.43 -5.59 23.75
N GLY A 284 -19.93 -4.36 23.91
CA GLY A 284 -19.52 -3.45 24.99
C GLY A 284 -19.76 -4.05 26.38
N PRO A 285 -21.02 -4.35 26.75
CA PRO A 285 -21.35 -4.89 28.07
C PRO A 285 -20.67 -6.22 28.38
N ILE A 286 -20.51 -7.09 27.38
CA ILE A 286 -19.83 -8.39 27.56
C ILE A 286 -18.33 -8.18 27.83
N ILE A 287 -17.67 -7.30 27.07
CA ILE A 287 -16.25 -6.98 27.27
C ILE A 287 -16.05 -6.32 28.63
N GLU A 288 -16.92 -5.41 29.02
CA GLU A 288 -16.87 -4.72 30.31
C GLU A 288 -17.02 -5.71 31.48
N PHE A 289 -18.02 -6.60 31.43
CA PHE A 289 -18.22 -7.62 32.45
C PHE A 289 -17.03 -8.59 32.55
N ILE A 290 -16.53 -9.09 31.42
CA ILE A 290 -15.34 -9.96 31.40
C ILE A 290 -14.12 -9.23 31.95
N GLY A 291 -13.95 -7.95 31.59
CA GLY A 291 -12.87 -7.10 32.10
C GLY A 291 -12.96 -6.92 33.61
N ALA A 292 -14.16 -6.68 34.15
CA ALA A 292 -14.40 -6.56 35.58
C ALA A 292 -14.07 -7.87 36.33
N VAL A 293 -14.51 -9.03 35.81
CA VAL A 293 -14.21 -10.34 36.43
C VAL A 293 -12.70 -10.65 36.34
N ALA A 294 -12.05 -10.39 35.20
CA ALA A 294 -10.61 -10.61 35.03
C ALA A 294 -9.79 -9.70 35.96
N GLY A 295 -10.17 -8.43 36.05
CA GLY A 295 -9.56 -7.47 36.98
C GLY A 295 -9.74 -7.91 38.43
N GLY A 296 -10.97 -8.26 38.82
CA GLY A 296 -11.26 -8.75 40.18
C GLY A 296 -10.46 -10.00 40.56
N ALA A 297 -10.34 -10.97 39.64
CA ALA A 297 -9.52 -12.18 39.86
C ALA A 297 -8.02 -11.84 40.02
N LEU A 298 -7.49 -10.92 39.20
CA LEU A 298 -6.11 -10.44 39.32
C LEU A 298 -5.89 -9.72 40.65
N PHE A 299 -6.80 -8.84 41.06
CA PHE A 299 -6.72 -8.14 42.34
C PHE A 299 -6.81 -9.08 43.54
N TYR A 300 -7.66 -10.11 43.49
CA TYR A 300 -7.77 -11.09 44.58
C TYR A 300 -6.44 -11.84 44.78
N ILE A 301 -5.83 -12.33 43.70
CA ILE A 301 -4.58 -13.11 43.76
C ILE A 301 -3.39 -12.24 44.13
N ALA A 302 -3.32 -11.04 43.58
CA ALA A 302 -2.30 -10.08 43.97
C ALA A 302 -2.46 -9.68 45.43
N GLY A 303 -3.69 -9.40 45.87
CA GLY A 303 -3.99 -9.02 47.25
C GLY A 303 -3.60 -10.11 48.24
N THR A 304 -3.87 -11.39 47.96
CA THR A 304 -3.45 -12.50 48.84
C THR A 304 -1.93 -12.71 48.83
N SER A 305 -1.26 -12.50 47.70
CA SER A 305 0.20 -12.62 47.58
C SER A 305 0.93 -11.46 48.28
N ILE A 306 0.40 -10.24 48.14
CA ILE A 306 0.91 -9.04 48.83
C ILE A 306 0.68 -9.15 50.33
N ALA A 307 -0.51 -9.58 50.77
CA ALA A 307 -0.82 -9.77 52.19
C ALA A 307 0.02 -10.89 52.83
N GLY A 308 0.40 -11.91 52.04
CA GLY A 308 1.31 -12.97 52.45
C GLY A 308 2.80 -12.59 52.43
N GLY A 309 3.14 -11.36 52.02
CA GLY A 309 4.52 -10.87 51.94
C GLY A 309 5.37 -11.48 50.81
N SER A 310 4.76 -12.25 49.90
CA SER A 310 5.50 -12.93 48.81
C SER A 310 5.70 -12.06 47.57
N VAL A 311 4.94 -10.96 47.43
CA VAL A 311 5.00 -10.06 46.27
C VAL A 311 4.85 -8.60 46.72
N ASP A 312 5.73 -7.72 46.26
CA ASP A 312 5.59 -6.28 46.50
C ASP A 312 4.42 -5.66 45.72
N PRO A 313 3.69 -4.68 46.27
CA PRO A 313 2.66 -3.94 45.55
C PRO A 313 3.17 -3.31 44.24
N GLY A 314 4.41 -2.80 44.22
CA GLY A 314 5.05 -2.27 43.02
C GLY A 314 5.33 -3.34 41.96
N THR A 315 5.65 -4.57 42.36
CA THR A 315 5.80 -5.72 41.45
C THR A 315 4.47 -6.03 40.75
N PHE A 316 3.35 -6.00 41.47
CA PHE A 316 2.02 -6.17 40.88
C PHE A 316 1.74 -5.15 39.77
N VAL A 317 2.03 -3.87 40.00
CA VAL A 317 1.82 -2.79 39.01
C VAL A 317 2.69 -2.99 37.77
N VAL A 318 3.96 -3.40 37.93
CA VAL A 318 4.87 -3.72 36.81
C VAL A 318 4.35 -4.90 35.99
N VAL A 319 3.92 -5.98 36.65
CA VAL A 319 3.42 -7.19 35.98
C VAL A 319 2.13 -6.88 35.21
N VAL A 320 1.15 -6.23 35.84
CA VAL A 320 -0.13 -5.86 35.18
C VAL A 320 0.11 -4.89 34.02
N GLY A 321 0.93 -3.85 34.23
CA GLY A 321 1.28 -2.88 33.19
C GLY A 321 2.00 -3.54 32.01
N GLY A 322 2.98 -4.40 32.29
CA GLY A 322 3.72 -5.12 31.26
C GLY A 322 2.84 -6.11 30.48
N LEU A 323 1.93 -6.83 31.15
CA LEU A 323 0.94 -7.70 30.49
C LEU A 323 -0.01 -6.91 29.57
N ALA A 324 -0.45 -5.73 29.98
CA ALA A 324 -1.25 -4.85 29.13
C ALA A 324 -0.49 -4.45 27.86
N PHE A 325 0.80 -4.09 27.98
CA PHE A 325 1.65 -3.79 26.84
C PHE A 325 1.94 -5.01 25.95
N LEU A 326 2.08 -6.20 26.53
CA LEU A 326 2.20 -7.46 25.77
C LEU A 326 0.93 -7.74 24.95
N PHE A 327 -0.24 -7.53 25.53
CA PHE A 327 -1.52 -7.67 24.81
C PHE A 327 -1.64 -6.67 23.65
N MET A 328 -1.30 -5.40 23.89
CA MET A 328 -1.25 -4.37 22.84
C MET A 328 -0.26 -4.74 21.72
N SER A 329 0.92 -5.25 22.10
CA SER A 329 1.97 -5.66 21.16
C SER A 329 1.51 -6.85 20.31
N ALA A 330 0.89 -7.86 20.91
CA ALA A 330 0.33 -9.01 20.19
C ALA A 330 -0.75 -8.59 19.18
N ARG A 331 -1.64 -7.67 19.58
CA ARG A 331 -2.66 -7.11 18.67
C ARG A 331 -2.02 -6.35 17.50
N ARG A 332 -0.99 -5.53 17.75
CA ARG A 332 -0.31 -4.80 16.67
C ARG A 332 0.46 -5.75 15.74
N LEU A 333 1.15 -6.76 16.26
CA LEU A 333 1.84 -7.77 15.44
C LEU A 333 0.85 -8.54 14.54
N ASN A 334 -0.36 -8.84 15.03
CA ASN A 334 -1.40 -9.43 14.20
C ASN A 334 -1.83 -8.49 13.05
N GLN A 335 -2.04 -7.21 13.33
CA GLN A 335 -2.35 -6.19 12.31
C GLN A 335 -1.23 -6.05 11.29
N VAL A 336 0.02 -5.97 11.74
CA VAL A 336 1.22 -5.94 10.90
C VAL A 336 1.24 -7.13 9.94
N ASN A 337 0.94 -8.34 10.42
CA ASN A 337 0.85 -9.52 9.55
C ASN A 337 -0.25 -9.39 8.48
N VAL A 338 -1.43 -8.86 8.83
CA VAL A 338 -2.50 -8.61 7.86
C VAL A 338 -2.08 -7.58 6.81
N GLU A 339 -1.49 -6.47 7.24
CA GLU A 339 -0.98 -5.39 6.37
C GLU A 339 0.10 -5.91 5.40
N ILE A 340 1.04 -6.74 5.89
CA ILE A 340 2.07 -7.39 5.06
C ILE A 340 1.43 -8.32 4.02
N GLN A 341 0.46 -9.15 4.41
CA GLN A 341 -0.22 -10.06 3.48
C GLN A 341 -0.94 -9.30 2.36
N GLN A 342 -1.61 -8.19 2.69
CA GLN A 342 -2.26 -7.34 1.70
C GLN A 342 -1.27 -6.68 0.75
N ALA A 343 -0.14 -6.20 1.26
CA ALA A 343 0.91 -5.62 0.43
C ALA A 343 1.59 -6.66 -0.47
N LEU A 344 1.81 -7.89 -0.01
CA LEU A 344 2.34 -8.96 -0.86
C LEU A 344 1.39 -9.30 -2.02
N ALA A 345 0.08 -9.30 -1.78
CA ALA A 345 -0.90 -9.51 -2.84
C ALA A 345 -0.93 -8.34 -3.84
N ALA A 346 -0.77 -7.09 -3.36
CA ALA A 346 -0.65 -5.91 -4.21
C ALA A 346 0.65 -5.93 -5.03
N ALA A 347 1.77 -6.24 -4.38
CA ALA A 347 3.08 -6.38 -5.02
C ALA A 347 3.04 -7.40 -6.14
N LYS A 348 2.43 -8.57 -5.93
CA LYS A 348 2.25 -9.56 -7.00
C LYS A 348 1.55 -8.98 -8.23
N ARG A 349 0.46 -8.21 -8.06
CA ARG A 349 -0.25 -7.59 -9.19
C ARG A 349 0.58 -6.54 -9.89
N VAL A 350 1.32 -5.72 -9.14
CA VAL A 350 2.23 -4.70 -9.67
C VAL A 350 3.38 -5.35 -10.44
N PHE A 351 4.02 -6.38 -9.89
CA PHE A 351 5.10 -7.11 -10.56
C PHE A 351 4.63 -7.87 -11.79
N THR A 352 3.47 -8.54 -11.71
CA THR A 352 2.85 -9.17 -12.90
C THR A 352 2.65 -8.16 -14.02
N MET A 353 2.25 -6.93 -13.66
CA MET A 353 2.07 -5.83 -14.60
C MET A 353 3.38 -5.27 -15.15
N MET A 354 4.43 -5.21 -14.33
CA MET A 354 5.77 -4.81 -14.79
C MET A 354 6.45 -5.88 -15.65
N ASP A 355 6.06 -7.14 -15.51
CA ASP A 355 6.58 -8.27 -16.28
C ASP A 355 5.84 -8.46 -17.61
N TRP A 356 4.85 -7.61 -17.93
CA TRP A 356 4.18 -7.69 -19.21
C TRP A 356 5.16 -7.44 -20.35
N PRO A 357 5.20 -8.35 -21.35
CA PRO A 357 6.13 -8.23 -22.45
C PRO A 357 5.81 -6.97 -23.24
N ARG A 358 6.86 -6.26 -23.66
CA ARG A 358 6.72 -5.17 -24.63
C ARG A 358 6.57 -5.80 -26.00
N VAL A 359 5.32 -6.00 -26.45
CA VAL A 359 5.01 -6.64 -27.73
C VAL A 359 5.62 -5.86 -28.89
N ILE A 360 5.54 -4.52 -28.83
CA ILE A 360 6.11 -3.62 -29.82
C ILE A 360 7.37 -2.96 -29.25
N ALA A 361 8.53 -3.41 -29.71
CA ALA A 361 9.83 -2.87 -29.36
C ALA A 361 10.77 -2.87 -30.58
N ASN A 362 11.84 -2.09 -30.51
CA ASN A 362 12.92 -2.17 -31.49
C ASN A 362 13.57 -3.57 -31.42
N ALA A 363 13.81 -4.18 -32.57
CA ALA A 363 14.67 -5.35 -32.64
C ALA A 363 16.11 -4.98 -32.20
N PRO A 364 16.90 -5.92 -31.66
CA PRO A 364 18.29 -5.65 -31.23
C PRO A 364 19.19 -5.07 -32.32
N ASP A 365 18.88 -5.40 -33.57
CA ASP A 365 19.55 -5.01 -34.81
C ASP A 365 18.74 -3.98 -35.62
N ALA A 366 17.71 -3.37 -35.02
CA ALA A 366 16.88 -2.37 -35.70
C ALA A 366 17.71 -1.15 -36.10
N ARG A 367 17.58 -0.74 -37.36
CA ARG A 367 18.30 0.41 -37.93
C ARG A 367 17.38 1.63 -38.11
N PRO A 368 17.90 2.85 -38.02
CA PRO A 368 17.13 4.02 -38.42
C PRO A 368 16.83 3.97 -39.92
N LEU A 369 15.79 4.67 -40.34
CA LEU A 369 15.53 4.92 -41.75
C LEU A 369 16.51 6.01 -42.22
N ASP A 370 17.33 5.69 -43.22
CA ASP A 370 18.44 6.55 -43.65
C ASP A 370 18.00 7.71 -44.56
N ASN A 371 16.90 7.52 -45.31
CA ASN A 371 16.44 8.46 -46.33
C ASN A 371 14.95 8.80 -46.15
N GLU A 372 14.50 9.87 -46.82
CA GLU A 372 13.07 10.15 -46.92
C GLU A 372 12.35 8.99 -47.62
N PRO A 373 11.27 8.45 -47.02
CA PRO A 373 10.56 7.31 -47.57
C PRO A 373 9.86 7.67 -48.89
N GLN A 374 9.93 6.76 -49.87
CA GLN A 374 9.29 6.92 -51.18
C GLN A 374 7.99 6.11 -51.27
N GLU A 375 7.85 5.01 -50.53
CA GLU A 375 6.68 4.14 -50.58
C GLU A 375 6.39 3.46 -49.24
N ILE A 376 5.10 3.22 -48.95
CA ILE A 376 4.65 2.28 -47.90
C ILE A 376 3.88 1.15 -48.58
N HIS A 377 4.24 -0.08 -48.25
CA HIS A 377 3.69 -1.28 -48.87
C HIS A 377 3.14 -2.24 -47.82
N PHE A 378 1.87 -2.60 -47.95
CA PHE A 378 1.24 -3.73 -47.28
C PHE A 378 1.34 -4.94 -48.21
N ASP A 379 1.99 -6.01 -47.75
CA ASP A 379 2.28 -7.22 -48.50
C ASP A 379 1.56 -8.40 -47.83
N HIS A 380 0.41 -8.78 -48.41
CA HIS A 380 -0.48 -9.86 -47.94
C HIS A 380 -0.82 -9.80 -46.44
N VAL A 381 -1.16 -8.61 -45.95
CA VAL A 381 -1.31 -8.33 -44.52
C VAL A 381 -2.62 -8.87 -43.97
N HIS A 382 -2.51 -9.69 -42.93
CA HIS A 382 -3.62 -10.15 -42.09
C HIS A 382 -3.44 -9.63 -40.67
N TYR A 383 -4.52 -9.22 -40.02
CA TYR A 383 -4.44 -8.77 -38.63
C TYR A 383 -5.74 -9.03 -37.86
N SER A 384 -5.59 -9.55 -36.64
CA SER A 384 -6.67 -9.76 -35.68
C SER A 384 -6.33 -9.13 -34.35
N TYR A 385 -7.26 -8.37 -33.77
CA TYR A 385 -7.12 -7.90 -32.39
C TYR A 385 -7.18 -9.09 -31.41
N PRO A 386 -6.38 -9.12 -30.34
CA PRO A 386 -6.29 -10.32 -29.48
C PRO A 386 -7.59 -10.72 -28.77
N LEU A 387 -8.52 -9.77 -28.56
CA LEU A 387 -9.83 -10.00 -27.95
C LEU A 387 -10.98 -10.13 -28.98
N SER A 388 -10.68 -10.06 -30.28
CA SER A 388 -11.68 -10.20 -31.35
C SER A 388 -11.87 -11.66 -31.73
N GLU A 389 -13.12 -12.05 -32.02
CA GLU A 389 -13.44 -13.39 -32.55
C GLU A 389 -13.17 -13.54 -34.05
N GLY A 390 -12.80 -12.46 -34.76
CA GLY A 390 -12.51 -12.48 -36.19
C GLY A 390 -11.43 -11.49 -36.63
N PRO A 391 -10.90 -11.66 -37.85
CA PRO A 391 -9.87 -10.78 -38.42
C PRO A 391 -10.41 -9.39 -38.72
N ALA A 392 -9.62 -8.37 -38.39
CA ALA A 392 -9.91 -6.98 -38.72
C ALA A 392 -9.43 -6.63 -40.15
N LEU A 393 -8.39 -7.32 -40.63
CA LEU A 393 -7.85 -7.21 -41.97
C LEU A 393 -7.54 -8.63 -42.50
N GLU A 394 -7.94 -8.88 -43.74
CA GLU A 394 -7.70 -10.14 -44.46
C GLU A 394 -7.02 -9.80 -45.79
N ASP A 395 -5.87 -10.43 -46.05
CA ASP A 395 -5.11 -10.39 -47.30
C ASP A 395 -4.98 -9.00 -47.96
N ILE A 396 -4.54 -8.00 -47.19
CA ILE A 396 -4.36 -6.65 -47.72
C ILE A 396 -3.04 -6.55 -48.49
N ASP A 397 -3.13 -6.28 -49.80
CA ASP A 397 -2.04 -5.84 -50.66
C ASP A 397 -2.30 -4.39 -51.11
N LEU A 398 -1.49 -3.45 -50.64
CA LEU A 398 -1.68 -2.01 -50.88
C LEU A 398 -0.34 -1.28 -50.96
N ARG A 399 -0.16 -0.48 -52.02
CA ARG A 399 1.01 0.38 -52.23
C ARG A 399 0.62 1.84 -52.18
N LEU A 400 1.32 2.61 -51.36
CA LEU A 400 1.12 4.05 -51.16
C LEU A 400 2.41 4.76 -51.56
N ARG A 401 2.41 5.47 -52.70
CA ARG A 401 3.61 6.15 -53.19
C ARG A 401 3.65 7.60 -52.73
N ARG A 402 4.87 8.12 -52.60
CA ARG A 402 5.10 9.52 -52.26
C ARG A 402 4.38 10.45 -53.24
N GLY A 403 3.68 11.44 -52.67
CA GLY A 403 2.93 12.45 -53.42
C GLY A 403 1.51 12.04 -53.79
N GLU A 404 1.11 10.78 -53.53
CA GLU A 404 -0.27 10.35 -53.73
C GLU A 404 -1.17 10.78 -52.57
N MET A 405 -2.39 11.19 -52.89
CA MET A 405 -3.47 11.33 -51.90
C MET A 405 -4.42 10.15 -52.05
N VAL A 406 -4.45 9.30 -51.04
CA VAL A 406 -5.26 8.08 -51.04
C VAL A 406 -6.37 8.21 -50.00
N ALA A 407 -7.62 7.94 -50.42
CA ALA A 407 -8.78 7.96 -49.55
C ALA A 407 -9.27 6.53 -49.29
N LEU A 408 -9.32 6.12 -48.02
CA LEU A 408 -9.87 4.84 -47.57
C LEU A 408 -11.35 5.01 -47.21
N VAL A 409 -12.25 4.47 -48.02
CA VAL A 409 -13.70 4.57 -47.84
C VAL A 409 -14.30 3.18 -47.61
N GLY A 410 -15.19 3.06 -46.64
CA GLY A 410 -15.87 1.80 -46.33
C GLY A 410 -16.76 1.91 -45.09
N PRO A 411 -17.61 0.90 -44.83
CA PRO A 411 -18.51 0.89 -43.67
C PRO A 411 -17.74 0.99 -42.34
N SER A 412 -18.41 1.42 -41.28
CA SER A 412 -17.84 1.39 -39.92
C SER A 412 -17.39 -0.04 -39.58
N GLY A 413 -16.23 -0.18 -38.95
CA GLY A 413 -15.63 -1.49 -38.64
C GLY A 413 -14.87 -2.16 -39.79
N GLY A 414 -14.85 -1.60 -41.01
CA GLY A 414 -14.10 -2.18 -42.15
C GLY A 414 -12.58 -2.04 -42.11
N GLY A 415 -11.94 -2.02 -40.94
CA GLY A 415 -10.46 -2.06 -40.81
C GLY A 415 -9.69 -0.77 -41.13
N LYS A 416 -10.34 0.34 -41.49
CA LYS A 416 -9.68 1.61 -41.87
C LYS A 416 -8.70 2.13 -40.81
N THR A 417 -9.15 2.23 -39.56
CA THR A 417 -8.29 2.66 -38.44
C THR A 417 -7.18 1.66 -38.16
N THR A 418 -7.45 0.37 -38.36
CA THR A 418 -6.48 -0.71 -38.18
C THR A 418 -5.34 -0.60 -39.19
N LEU A 419 -5.62 -0.29 -40.47
CA LEU A 419 -4.58 -0.01 -41.47
C LEU A 419 -3.68 1.15 -41.05
N ALA A 420 -4.27 2.28 -40.63
CA ALA A 420 -3.51 3.43 -40.14
C ALA A 420 -2.65 3.09 -38.91
N ASN A 421 -3.17 2.27 -37.98
CA ASN A 421 -2.43 1.83 -36.80
C ASN A 421 -1.22 0.95 -37.15
N LEU A 422 -1.35 0.08 -38.16
CA LEU A 422 -0.25 -0.77 -38.63
C LEU A 422 0.86 0.06 -39.32
N MET A 423 0.52 1.14 -40.03
CA MET A 423 1.53 2.06 -40.61
C MET A 423 2.42 2.70 -39.53
N LEU A 424 1.84 3.06 -38.40
CA LEU A 424 2.55 3.62 -37.24
C LEU A 424 3.22 2.55 -36.37
N ARG A 425 3.07 1.27 -36.76
CA ARG A 425 3.48 0.10 -36.00
C ARG A 425 3.02 0.19 -34.54
N PHE A 426 1.73 0.46 -34.35
CA PHE A 426 1.08 0.30 -33.04
C PHE A 426 0.77 -1.17 -32.75
N ALA A 427 0.69 -1.98 -33.79
CA ALA A 427 0.66 -3.43 -33.75
C ALA A 427 1.53 -3.98 -34.89
N ASP A 428 1.99 -5.22 -34.76
CA ASP A 428 2.60 -5.97 -35.86
C ASP A 428 1.50 -6.84 -36.52
N PRO A 429 1.55 -7.03 -37.85
CA PRO A 429 0.57 -7.87 -38.54
C PRO A 429 0.67 -9.33 -38.08
N THR A 430 -0.46 -10.04 -38.06
CA THR A 430 -0.52 -11.46 -37.71
C THR A 430 0.13 -12.32 -38.80
N GLU A 431 -0.12 -11.97 -40.06
CA GLU A 431 0.54 -12.57 -41.24
C GLU A 431 0.88 -11.46 -42.26
N GLY A 432 1.85 -11.73 -43.14
CA GLY A 432 2.37 -10.75 -44.08
C GLY A 432 3.34 -9.76 -43.46
N ARG A 433 3.52 -8.60 -44.11
CA ARG A 433 4.37 -7.52 -43.60
C ARG A 433 3.92 -6.14 -44.07
N VAL A 434 4.27 -5.14 -43.27
CA VAL A 434 4.21 -3.73 -43.67
C VAL A 434 5.64 -3.27 -43.86
N ALA A 435 5.95 -2.68 -45.01
CA ALA A 435 7.26 -2.18 -45.37
C ALA A 435 7.21 -0.68 -45.67
N MET A 436 8.30 0.00 -45.33
CA MET A 436 8.61 1.35 -45.78
C MET A 436 9.81 1.24 -46.71
N ASP A 437 9.60 1.60 -47.98
CA ASP A 437 10.48 1.26 -49.10
C ASP A 437 10.79 -0.25 -49.16
N ALA A 438 12.07 -0.62 -49.08
CA ALA A 438 12.54 -2.00 -49.13
C ALA A 438 12.65 -2.66 -47.74
N HIS A 439 12.26 -1.98 -46.67
CA HIS A 439 12.51 -2.42 -45.30
C HIS A 439 11.21 -2.70 -44.57
N ASP A 440 11.10 -3.88 -43.98
CA ASP A 440 10.01 -4.21 -43.07
C ASP A 440 10.04 -3.26 -41.87
N LEU A 441 8.88 -2.76 -41.43
CA LEU A 441 8.80 -1.87 -40.27
C LEU A 441 9.37 -2.50 -38.99
N ARG A 442 9.46 -3.85 -38.93
CA ARG A 442 10.08 -4.60 -37.83
C ARG A 442 11.60 -4.48 -37.76
N GLU A 443 12.25 -4.22 -38.89
CA GLU A 443 13.70 -4.02 -39.02
C GLU A 443 14.13 -2.57 -38.74
N LEU A 444 13.17 -1.65 -38.68
CA LEU A 444 13.41 -0.23 -38.46
C LEU A 444 13.20 0.19 -37.00
N THR A 445 13.90 1.23 -36.57
CA THR A 445 13.62 1.83 -35.26
C THR A 445 12.24 2.49 -35.24
N LEU A 446 11.47 2.28 -34.17
CA LEU A 446 10.15 2.89 -33.99
C LEU A 446 10.20 4.42 -34.08
N ALA A 447 11.28 5.03 -33.57
CA ALA A 447 11.48 6.47 -33.62
C ALA A 447 11.64 6.98 -35.05
N SER A 448 12.38 6.28 -35.92
CA SER A 448 12.53 6.68 -37.33
C SER A 448 11.24 6.47 -38.12
N VAL A 449 10.51 5.37 -37.89
CA VAL A 449 9.21 5.14 -38.56
C VAL A 449 8.20 6.24 -38.18
N ARG A 450 7.98 6.45 -36.88
CA ARG A 450 6.99 7.42 -36.40
C ARG A 450 7.41 8.88 -36.61
N GLY A 451 8.71 9.15 -36.69
CA GLY A 451 9.22 10.49 -37.04
C GLY A 451 8.89 10.92 -38.47
N ASN A 452 8.57 9.97 -39.36
CA ASN A 452 8.21 10.23 -40.75
C ASN A 452 6.70 10.16 -41.03
N ILE A 453 5.86 9.93 -40.01
CA ILE A 453 4.40 9.81 -40.16
C ILE A 453 3.70 10.80 -39.24
N GLY A 454 2.95 11.74 -39.82
CA GLY A 454 2.02 12.59 -39.09
C GLY A 454 0.67 11.91 -38.87
N LEU A 455 0.17 11.90 -37.63
CA LEU A 455 -1.15 11.37 -37.29
C LEU A 455 -2.06 12.51 -36.81
N VAL A 456 -3.26 12.60 -37.38
CA VAL A 456 -4.36 13.42 -36.87
C VAL A 456 -5.48 12.47 -36.46
N THR A 457 -5.79 12.43 -35.17
CA THR A 457 -6.79 11.53 -34.60
C THR A 457 -8.20 12.11 -34.72
N GLN A 458 -9.22 11.24 -34.73
CA GLN A 458 -10.62 11.66 -34.76
C GLN A 458 -11.02 12.47 -33.51
N GLU A 459 -10.57 12.03 -32.33
CA GLU A 459 -10.67 12.78 -31.09
C GLU A 459 -9.33 13.48 -30.86
N THR A 460 -9.33 14.81 -30.85
CA THR A 460 -8.12 15.60 -30.59
C THR A 460 -7.81 15.58 -29.10
N ILE A 461 -6.59 15.16 -28.76
CA ILE A 461 -6.09 15.17 -27.37
C ILE A 461 -5.09 16.31 -27.24
N LEU A 462 -5.31 17.18 -26.27
CA LEU A 462 -4.39 18.23 -25.84
C LEU A 462 -3.92 17.91 -24.42
N PHE A 463 -2.64 18.14 -24.15
CA PHE A 463 -2.06 17.97 -22.82
C PHE A 463 -2.24 19.25 -22.00
N ASP A 464 -2.33 19.10 -20.67
CA ASP A 464 -2.34 20.22 -19.69
C ASP A 464 -1.00 20.98 -19.72
N ASP A 465 -0.88 21.84 -20.72
CA ASP A 465 0.30 22.65 -21.01
C ASP A 465 -0.06 23.82 -21.92
N THR A 466 0.92 24.68 -22.22
CA THR A 466 0.75 25.81 -23.13
C THR A 466 0.40 25.38 -24.56
N VAL A 467 -0.25 26.26 -25.33
CA VAL A 467 -0.47 26.07 -26.77
C VAL A 467 0.84 25.74 -27.48
N ARG A 468 1.92 26.48 -27.17
CA ARG A 468 3.26 26.24 -27.72
C ARG A 468 3.77 24.82 -27.43
N LEU A 469 3.64 24.33 -26.20
CA LEU A 469 4.13 23.01 -25.83
C LEU A 469 3.25 21.89 -26.38
N ASN A 470 1.96 22.14 -26.62
CA ASN A 470 1.12 21.21 -27.38
C ASN A 470 1.55 21.10 -28.85
N ILE A 471 1.82 22.23 -29.53
CA ILE A 471 2.29 22.22 -30.94
C ILE A 471 3.66 21.54 -31.08
N THR A 472 4.56 21.77 -30.12
CA THR A 472 5.94 21.23 -30.15
C THR A 472 6.07 19.84 -29.51
N ALA A 473 4.96 19.25 -29.06
CA ALA A 473 4.93 17.99 -28.31
C ALA A 473 5.91 17.98 -27.12
N GLY A 474 5.95 19.09 -26.37
CA GLY A 474 6.80 19.29 -25.19
C GLY A 474 8.25 19.68 -25.49
N ARG A 475 8.64 19.83 -26.76
CA ARG A 475 10.02 20.23 -27.14
C ARG A 475 10.19 21.75 -27.04
N GLY A 476 10.58 22.23 -25.86
CA GLY A 476 10.79 23.65 -25.59
C GLY A 476 11.94 24.32 -26.35
N GLU A 477 12.77 23.56 -27.06
CA GLU A 477 13.90 24.08 -27.85
C GLU A 477 13.46 24.67 -29.21
N VAL A 478 12.20 24.46 -29.63
CA VAL A 478 11.71 24.94 -30.93
C VAL A 478 11.44 26.46 -30.85
N PRO A 479 12.06 27.28 -31.72
CA PRO A 479 11.82 28.73 -31.75
C PRO A 479 10.35 29.06 -32.00
N LEU A 480 9.85 30.11 -31.31
CA LEU A 480 8.45 30.53 -31.42
C LEU A 480 8.07 30.90 -32.86
N GLU A 481 9.02 31.44 -33.63
CA GLU A 481 8.84 31.79 -35.03
C GLU A 481 8.44 30.57 -35.86
N ARG A 482 9.07 29.41 -35.61
CA ARG A 482 8.75 28.17 -36.30
C ARG A 482 7.40 27.62 -35.87
N VAL A 483 7.07 27.73 -34.58
CA VAL A 483 5.76 27.35 -34.04
C VAL A 483 4.66 28.17 -34.72
N ARG A 484 4.88 29.47 -34.85
CA ARG A 484 3.95 30.39 -35.50
C ARG A 484 3.77 30.09 -36.99
N GLU A 485 4.87 29.84 -37.70
CA GLU A 485 4.82 29.47 -39.12
C GLU A 485 3.92 28.23 -39.36
N VAL A 486 4.07 27.19 -38.54
CA VAL A 486 3.26 25.97 -38.62
C VAL A 486 1.80 26.25 -38.22
N ALA A 487 1.57 27.09 -37.21
CA ALA A 487 0.22 27.48 -36.82
C ALA A 487 -0.50 28.28 -37.91
N ILE A 488 0.18 29.19 -38.61
CA ILE A 488 -0.38 29.90 -39.77
C ILE A 488 -0.75 28.89 -40.87
N ALA A 489 0.13 27.95 -41.19
CA ALA A 489 -0.14 26.90 -42.18
C ALA A 489 -1.33 26.02 -41.79
N ALA A 490 -1.55 25.80 -40.50
CA ALA A 490 -2.70 25.06 -39.95
C ALA A 490 -3.94 25.94 -39.71
N GLN A 491 -3.92 27.22 -40.10
CA GLN A 491 -4.99 28.21 -39.87
C GLN A 491 -5.36 28.39 -38.39
N ALA A 492 -4.36 28.30 -37.51
CA ALA A 492 -4.50 28.38 -36.07
C ALA A 492 -3.96 29.67 -35.42
N ASP A 493 -3.06 30.42 -36.10
CA ASP A 493 -2.45 31.64 -35.53
C ASP A 493 -3.50 32.65 -35.04
N ASP A 494 -4.52 32.92 -35.85
CA ASP A 494 -5.53 33.94 -35.55
C ASP A 494 -6.25 33.66 -34.22
N PHE A 495 -6.82 32.46 -34.03
CA PHE A 495 -7.54 32.14 -32.80
C PHE A 495 -6.59 31.98 -31.60
N VAL A 496 -5.35 31.51 -31.83
CA VAL A 496 -4.36 31.37 -30.76
C VAL A 496 -3.99 32.74 -30.22
N MET A 497 -3.85 33.75 -31.08
CA MET A 497 -3.52 35.12 -30.68
C MET A 497 -4.68 35.85 -29.98
N GLU A 498 -5.92 35.37 -30.14
CA GLU A 498 -7.08 35.85 -29.38
C GLU A 498 -7.15 35.29 -27.95
N LEU A 499 -6.37 34.25 -27.63
CA LEU A 499 -6.30 33.71 -26.28
C LEU A 499 -5.61 34.69 -25.32
N PRO A 500 -5.94 34.66 -24.01
CA PRO A 500 -5.43 35.63 -23.03
C PRO A 500 -3.91 35.79 -23.00
N ASP A 501 -3.17 34.70 -23.15
CA ASP A 501 -1.70 34.67 -23.12
C ASP A 501 -1.11 34.18 -24.46
N GLY A 502 -1.89 34.24 -25.54
CA GLY A 502 -1.47 33.78 -26.87
C GLY A 502 -0.94 32.33 -26.85
N TYR A 503 0.26 32.12 -27.38
CA TYR A 503 0.94 30.82 -27.40
C TYR A 503 1.35 30.27 -26.03
N GLU A 504 1.40 31.11 -24.99
CA GLU A 504 1.70 30.68 -23.61
C GLU A 504 0.42 30.36 -22.82
N THR A 505 -0.76 30.48 -23.43
CA THR A 505 -2.03 30.09 -22.80
C THR A 505 -2.00 28.61 -22.47
N ARG A 506 -2.21 28.27 -21.19
CA ARG A 506 -2.34 26.88 -20.74
C ARG A 506 -3.70 26.32 -21.16
N LEU A 507 -3.67 25.18 -21.82
CA LEU A 507 -4.83 24.43 -22.27
C LEU A 507 -5.07 23.29 -21.26
N GLY A 508 -6.12 23.36 -20.45
CA GLY A 508 -6.39 22.35 -19.41
C GLY A 508 -7.66 22.63 -18.62
#